data_AF-A0A365NCK0-F1
#
_entry.id   AF-A0A365NCK0-F1
#
_cell.length_a   1.000
_cell.length_b   1.000
_cell.length_c   1.000
_cell.angle_alpha   90.00
_cell.angle_beta   90.00
_cell.angle_gamma   90.00
#
_symmetry.space_group_name_H-M   'P 1'
#
loop_
_entity.id
_entity.type
_entity.pdbx_description
1 polymer ?
#
loop_
_entity_poly.entity_id
_entity_poly.type
_entity_poly.pdbx_seq_one_letter_code
_entity_poly.pdbx_strand_id
1 'polypeptide(L)'
;MSLRLLKRPINLASRAPISQLRLQSGQAQSSNDLPSFPSRWFADLQAQLKKLTSDNYPSSCVEEAKRQLVSNEQNWLQLLAGQQGFLTDKKWRGLDNHQLLWGDMDSMGNLDAAQHHKAQWDDLVTPRSLGLILKSITTEYKFPLEFPDHITVLYKLLEAPTNESTSLKMEAWILSEQYRRLAARCIDDTAIYDYTAAKKTVLRPFMVEKFQQTFSMQQANQKKYTDQAKQAIEAARELQIKYT
;
A
#
# COMPACT_ATOMS: atom_id res chain seq x y z
N MET A 1 47.43 -42.51 36.08
CA MET A 1 46.49 -42.73 34.95
C MET A 1 45.94 -41.38 34.52
N SER A 2 46.48 -40.80 33.45
CA SER A 2 46.14 -39.45 32.97
C SER A 2 44.91 -39.47 32.05
N LEU A 3 43.90 -38.66 32.38
CA LEU A 3 42.76 -38.36 31.52
C LEU A 3 43.21 -37.47 30.35
N ARG A 4 43.27 -38.02 29.13
CA ARG A 4 43.49 -37.25 27.90
C ARG A 4 42.15 -36.80 27.33
N LEU A 5 41.88 -35.50 27.41
CA LEU A 5 40.78 -34.83 26.70
C LEU A 5 41.06 -34.86 25.19
N LEU A 6 40.26 -35.63 24.44
CA LEU A 6 40.26 -35.62 22.98
C LEU A 6 39.53 -34.36 22.48
N LYS A 7 40.29 -33.31 22.12
CA LYS A 7 39.80 -32.19 21.32
C LYS A 7 39.55 -32.69 19.88
N ARG A 8 38.29 -32.78 19.48
CA ARG A 8 37.93 -32.95 18.05
C ARG A 8 38.06 -31.59 17.35
N PRO A 9 38.78 -31.47 16.23
CA PRO A 9 38.79 -30.25 15.44
C PRO A 9 37.45 -30.11 14.68
N ILE A 10 36.87 -28.90 14.75
CA ILE A 10 35.74 -28.50 13.92
C ILE A 10 36.30 -28.19 12.53
N ASN A 11 36.01 -29.02 11.54
CA ASN A 11 36.28 -28.69 10.14
C ASN A 11 35.33 -27.57 9.71
N LEU A 12 35.85 -26.34 9.58
CA LEU A 12 35.17 -25.29 8.82
C LEU A 12 35.20 -25.70 7.34
N ALA A 13 34.09 -26.23 6.84
CA ALA A 13 33.89 -26.40 5.41
C ALA A 13 33.98 -25.02 4.74
N SER A 14 34.83 -24.94 3.72
CA SER A 14 35.09 -23.78 2.88
C SER A 14 33.80 -23.17 2.34
N ARG A 15 33.63 -21.86 2.52
CA ARG A 15 32.59 -21.02 1.90
C ARG A 15 32.60 -21.23 0.38
N ALA A 16 31.57 -21.89 -0.15
CA ALA A 16 31.22 -21.75 -1.56
C ALA A 16 30.71 -20.32 -1.79
N PRO A 17 31.10 -19.65 -2.89
CA PRO A 17 30.57 -18.34 -3.22
C PRO A 17 29.06 -18.46 -3.43
N ILE A 18 28.30 -17.57 -2.79
CA ILE A 18 26.85 -17.44 -3.00
C ILE A 18 26.66 -16.99 -4.44
N SER A 19 26.45 -17.96 -5.33
CA SER A 19 25.96 -17.74 -6.68
C SER A 19 24.68 -16.93 -6.56
N GLN A 20 24.68 -15.72 -7.11
CA GLN A 20 23.51 -14.86 -7.21
C GLN A 20 22.44 -15.59 -8.03
N LEU A 21 21.59 -16.35 -7.34
CA LEU A 21 20.30 -16.81 -7.86
C LEU A 21 19.42 -15.56 -7.95
N ARG A 22 19.62 -14.81 -9.04
CA ARG A 22 18.65 -13.84 -9.53
C ARG A 22 17.43 -14.64 -9.95
N LEU A 23 16.52 -14.87 -9.00
CA LEU A 23 15.14 -15.22 -9.31
C LEU A 23 14.63 -14.12 -10.23
N GLN A 24 14.59 -14.41 -11.53
CA GLN A 24 13.81 -13.62 -12.46
C GLN A 24 12.36 -13.79 -11.99
N SER A 25 11.89 -12.84 -11.20
CA SER A 25 10.46 -12.63 -11.02
C SER A 25 9.89 -12.47 -12.42
N GLY A 26 9.18 -13.49 -12.89
CA GLY A 26 8.39 -13.37 -14.11
C GLY A 26 7.57 -12.11 -13.95
N GLN A 27 7.83 -11.12 -14.79
CA GLN A 27 6.95 -9.97 -14.90
C GLN A 27 5.61 -10.52 -15.38
N ALA A 28 4.71 -10.81 -14.44
CA ALA A 28 3.30 -10.73 -14.75
C ALA A 28 3.10 -9.28 -15.18
N GLN A 29 3.03 -9.08 -16.49
CA GLN A 29 2.58 -7.84 -17.08
C GLN A 29 1.17 -7.60 -16.54
N SER A 30 1.06 -6.80 -15.48
CA SER A 30 -0.22 -6.24 -15.07
C SER A 30 -0.59 -5.22 -16.14
N SER A 31 -1.24 -5.69 -17.19
CA SER A 31 -1.84 -4.85 -18.23
C SER A 31 -2.97 -4.02 -17.61
N ASN A 32 -2.59 -2.89 -17.03
CA ASN A 32 -3.48 -1.76 -16.76
C ASN A 32 -2.77 -0.53 -17.32
N ASP A 33 -2.95 -0.29 -18.63
CA ASP A 33 -2.50 0.92 -19.34
C ASP A 33 -3.31 2.15 -18.88
N LEU A 34 -3.17 2.49 -17.61
CA LEU A 34 -3.37 3.85 -17.13
C LEU A 34 -2.00 4.53 -17.16
N PRO A 35 -1.89 5.81 -17.58
CA PRO A 35 -0.61 6.51 -17.55
C PRO A 35 -0.07 6.49 -16.12
N SER A 36 0.97 5.67 -15.90
CA SER A 36 1.59 5.53 -14.60
C SER A 36 2.32 6.83 -14.29
N PHE A 37 1.86 7.57 -13.29
CA PHE A 37 2.58 8.75 -12.81
C PHE A 37 4.01 8.36 -12.41
N PRO A 38 5.02 9.21 -12.68
CA PRO A 38 6.38 8.98 -12.19
C PRO A 38 6.39 8.80 -10.67
N SER A 39 7.25 7.93 -10.12
CA SER A 39 7.25 7.62 -8.68
C SER A 39 7.45 8.82 -7.74
N ARG A 40 7.94 9.96 -8.25
CA ARG A 40 8.19 11.21 -7.52
C ARG A 40 7.27 12.37 -7.94
N TRP A 41 6.29 12.12 -8.81
CA TRP A 41 5.47 13.18 -9.41
C TRP A 41 4.88 14.17 -8.41
N PHE A 42 4.41 13.70 -7.25
CA PHE A 42 3.82 14.56 -6.23
C PHE A 42 4.87 15.41 -5.52
N ALA A 43 6.05 14.84 -5.22
CA ALA A 43 7.16 15.58 -4.67
C ALA A 43 7.67 16.64 -5.65
N ASP A 44 7.71 16.30 -6.94
CA ASP A 44 8.11 17.21 -8.02
C ASP A 44 7.09 18.35 -8.18
N LEU A 45 5.79 18.04 -8.14
CA LEU A 45 4.69 19.02 -8.14
C LEU A 45 4.80 19.98 -6.95
N GLN A 46 4.99 19.46 -5.74
CA GLN A 46 5.18 20.24 -4.52
C GLN A 46 6.41 21.14 -4.63
N ALA A 47 7.53 20.62 -5.16
CA ALA A 47 8.76 21.38 -5.35
C ALA A 47 8.59 22.50 -6.40
N GLN A 48 7.86 22.24 -7.48
CA GLN A 48 7.54 23.24 -8.50
C GLN A 48 6.70 24.38 -7.90
N LEU A 49 5.61 24.06 -7.20
CA LEU A 49 4.77 25.06 -6.55
C LEU A 49 5.53 25.88 -5.50
N LYS A 50 6.44 25.27 -4.74
CA LYS A 50 7.32 25.98 -3.79
C LYS A 50 8.29 26.96 -4.45
N LYS A 51 8.71 26.73 -5.71
CA LYS A 51 9.53 27.72 -6.44
C LYS A 51 8.73 28.96 -6.79
N LEU A 52 7.45 28.77 -7.15
CA LEU A 52 6.51 29.84 -7.47
C LEU A 52 6.11 30.70 -6.25
N THR A 53 6.46 30.27 -5.04
CA THR A 53 6.26 31.07 -3.81
C THR A 53 7.46 31.96 -3.44
N SER A 54 8.50 32.01 -4.26
CA SER A 54 9.67 32.88 -4.01
C SER A 54 9.37 34.36 -4.27
N ASP A 55 10.16 35.24 -3.64
CA ASP A 55 9.99 36.71 -3.70
C ASP A 55 10.11 37.30 -5.12
N ASN A 56 10.62 36.52 -6.08
CA ASN A 56 10.76 36.93 -7.47
C ASN A 56 9.44 36.91 -8.26
N TYR A 57 8.36 36.34 -7.70
CA TYR A 57 7.06 36.22 -8.37
C TYR A 57 6.04 37.25 -7.86
N PRO A 58 5.09 37.70 -8.70
CA PRO A 58 4.01 38.60 -8.28
C PRO A 58 3.16 38.00 -7.15
N SER A 59 2.62 38.84 -6.26
CA SER A 59 1.81 38.39 -5.12
C SER A 59 0.62 37.52 -5.54
N SER A 60 0.03 37.76 -6.71
CA SER A 60 -1.05 36.92 -7.26
C SER A 60 -0.61 35.48 -7.55
N CYS A 61 0.60 35.28 -8.09
CA CYS A 61 1.18 33.96 -8.33
C CYS A 61 1.46 33.24 -7.02
N VAL A 62 2.08 33.95 -6.07
CA VAL A 62 2.45 33.41 -4.76
C VAL A 62 1.20 32.91 -4.00
N GLU A 63 0.12 33.69 -3.97
CA GLU A 63 -1.10 33.29 -3.28
C GLU A 63 -1.83 32.13 -3.95
N GLU A 64 -1.81 32.06 -5.29
CA GLU A 64 -2.38 30.93 -6.03
C GLU A 64 -1.57 29.64 -5.82
N ALA A 65 -0.24 29.73 -5.86
CA ALA A 65 0.65 28.61 -5.58
C ALA A 65 0.48 28.09 -4.14
N LYS A 66 0.42 28.98 -3.14
CA LYS A 66 0.15 28.62 -1.74
C LYS A 66 -1.19 27.92 -1.58
N ARG A 67 -2.25 28.40 -2.25
CA ARG A 67 -3.57 27.76 -2.21
C ARG A 67 -3.51 26.34 -2.75
N GLN A 68 -2.81 26.13 -3.87
CA GLN A 68 -2.63 24.78 -4.42
C GLN A 68 -1.80 23.89 -3.49
N LEU A 69 -0.72 24.38 -2.89
CA LEU A 69 0.09 23.64 -1.90
C LEU A 69 -0.77 23.15 -0.74
N VAL A 70 -1.57 24.04 -0.12
CA VAL A 70 -2.47 23.68 0.99
C VAL A 70 -3.50 22.65 0.55
N SER A 71 -4.13 22.84 -0.61
CA SER A 71 -5.09 21.88 -1.16
C SER A 71 -4.46 20.51 -1.41
N ASN A 72 -3.25 20.47 -1.97
CA ASN A 72 -2.54 19.24 -2.26
C ASN A 72 -2.12 18.51 -0.97
N GLU A 73 -1.65 19.24 0.05
CA GLU A 73 -1.32 18.66 1.36
C GLU A 73 -2.55 18.13 2.09
N GLN A 74 -3.71 18.77 1.97
CA GLN A 74 -4.96 18.25 2.58
C GLN A 74 -5.46 16.98 1.89
N ASN A 75 -5.20 16.83 0.58
CA ASN A 75 -5.71 15.74 -0.24
C ASN A 75 -4.63 14.75 -0.70
N TRP A 76 -3.46 14.77 -0.06
CA TRP A 76 -2.28 14.04 -0.53
C TRP A 76 -2.50 12.53 -0.66
N LEU A 77 -3.24 11.90 0.27
CA LEU A 77 -3.58 10.47 0.23
C LEU A 77 -4.45 10.14 -0.99
N GLN A 78 -5.49 10.95 -1.22
CA GLN A 78 -6.38 10.82 -2.37
C GLN A 78 -5.60 10.96 -3.68
N LEU A 79 -4.76 11.99 -3.76
CA LEU A 79 -3.95 12.25 -4.94
C LEU A 79 -2.92 11.16 -5.20
N LEU A 80 -2.25 10.61 -4.18
CA LEU A 80 -1.23 9.58 -4.35
C LEU A 80 -1.79 8.17 -4.50
N ALA A 81 -2.59 7.74 -3.52
CA ALA A 81 -3.08 6.37 -3.42
C ALA A 81 -4.48 6.22 -4.04
N GLY A 82 -5.33 7.24 -3.93
CA GLY A 82 -6.64 7.22 -4.57
C GLY A 82 -6.55 7.04 -6.08
N GLN A 83 -5.58 7.67 -6.76
CA GLN A 83 -5.35 7.48 -8.20
C GLN A 83 -4.88 6.05 -8.57
N GLN A 84 -4.34 5.29 -7.62
CA GLN A 84 -4.03 3.86 -7.80
C GLN A 84 -5.20 2.95 -7.43
N GLY A 85 -6.35 3.51 -7.10
CA GLY A 85 -7.58 2.79 -6.73
C GLY A 85 -7.69 2.44 -5.26
N PHE A 86 -6.82 2.96 -4.38
CA PHE A 86 -7.02 2.77 -2.95
C PHE A 86 -8.22 3.56 -2.44
N LEU A 87 -8.93 2.98 -1.47
CA LEU A 87 -9.95 3.70 -0.71
C LEU A 87 -9.23 4.43 0.44
N THR A 88 -9.32 5.76 0.45
CA THR A 88 -8.46 6.61 1.29
C THR A 88 -9.19 7.27 2.46
N ASP A 89 -10.51 7.11 2.58
CA ASP A 89 -11.25 7.60 3.75
C ASP A 89 -10.80 6.84 5.00
N LYS A 90 -10.84 7.50 6.17
CA LYS A 90 -10.34 6.95 7.44
C LYS A 90 -10.80 5.52 7.73
N LYS A 91 -12.07 5.21 7.45
CA LYS A 91 -12.67 3.87 7.68
C LYS A 91 -12.05 2.74 6.85
N TRP A 92 -11.28 3.06 5.79
CA TRP A 92 -10.64 2.08 4.91
C TRP A 92 -9.13 1.95 5.16
N ARG A 93 -8.58 2.75 6.08
CA ARG A 93 -7.15 2.73 6.40
C ARG A 93 -6.89 1.60 7.38
N GLY A 94 -5.94 0.72 7.05
CA GLY A 94 -5.53 -0.34 7.97
C GLY A 94 -4.80 0.22 9.18
N LEU A 95 -3.92 1.19 8.95
CA LEU A 95 -3.34 2.07 9.97
C LEU A 95 -3.50 3.51 9.51
N ASP A 96 -3.94 4.41 10.39
CA ASP A 96 -4.15 5.82 10.10
C ASP A 96 -3.20 6.68 10.94
N ASN A 97 -2.25 7.37 10.29
CA ASN A 97 -1.28 8.24 10.95
C ASN A 97 -0.67 7.60 12.21
N HIS A 98 -0.25 6.34 12.09
CA HIS A 98 0.28 5.55 13.19
C HIS A 98 1.76 5.86 13.39
N GLN A 99 2.17 6.22 14.62
CA GLN A 99 3.55 6.57 14.92
C GLN A 99 4.46 5.36 14.72
N LEU A 100 5.59 5.56 14.04
CA LEU A 100 6.61 4.53 13.95
C LEU A 100 7.28 4.33 15.31
N LEU A 101 6.98 3.20 15.95
CA LEU A 101 7.65 2.74 17.15
C LEU A 101 8.47 1.49 16.82
N TRP A 102 9.70 1.45 17.32
CA TRP A 102 10.54 0.27 17.21
C TRP A 102 10.02 -0.77 18.22
N GLY A 103 9.16 -1.69 17.76
CA GLY A 103 8.63 -2.78 18.59
C GLY A 103 7.13 -2.97 18.58
N ASP A 104 6.36 -2.13 17.87
CA ASP A 104 4.91 -2.32 17.76
C ASP A 104 4.60 -3.44 16.76
N MET A 105 4.19 -4.59 17.31
CA MET A 105 3.57 -5.70 16.60
C MET A 105 2.18 -5.90 17.20
N ASP A 106 1.17 -6.00 16.33
CA ASP A 106 -0.25 -6.30 16.58
C ASP A 106 -1.22 -5.16 16.96
N SER A 107 -1.88 -4.59 15.95
CA SER A 107 -3.27 -4.13 16.12
C SER A 107 -3.98 -4.07 14.77
N MET A 108 -4.49 -5.21 14.29
CA MET A 108 -5.53 -5.18 13.26
C MET A 108 -6.87 -4.90 13.96
N GLY A 109 -7.26 -3.62 14.02
CA GLY A 109 -8.47 -3.16 14.70
C GLY A 109 -9.48 -2.52 13.74
N ASN A 110 -10.69 -3.10 13.71
CA ASN A 110 -11.96 -2.55 13.21
C ASN A 110 -12.09 -2.21 11.72
N LEU A 111 -12.44 -3.24 10.93
CA LEU A 111 -13.40 -3.04 9.84
C LEU A 111 -14.80 -2.96 10.46
N ASP A 112 -15.54 -1.87 10.19
CA ASP A 112 -16.97 -1.77 10.51
C ASP A 112 -17.72 -2.89 9.79
N ALA A 113 -17.85 -4.03 10.46
CA ALA A 113 -18.66 -5.13 9.99
C ALA A 113 -20.11 -4.64 9.90
N ALA A 114 -20.72 -4.76 8.71
CA ALA A 114 -22.16 -4.61 8.57
C ALA A 114 -22.82 -5.44 9.69
N GLN A 115 -23.72 -4.81 10.48
CA GLN A 115 -24.29 -5.41 11.69
C GLN A 115 -24.92 -6.80 11.44
N HIS A 116 -25.30 -7.08 10.19
CA HIS A 116 -25.62 -8.42 9.71
C HIS A 116 -24.34 -9.15 9.26
N HIS A 117 -24.01 -10.26 9.94
CA HIS A 117 -22.85 -11.15 9.72
C HIS A 117 -21.53 -10.80 10.42
N LYS A 118 -21.55 -9.97 11.48
CA LYS A 118 -20.35 -9.61 12.25
C LYS A 118 -19.50 -10.82 12.67
N ALA A 119 -20.12 -11.86 13.22
CA ALA A 119 -19.39 -13.05 13.68
C ALA A 119 -18.61 -13.74 12.56
N GLN A 120 -19.17 -13.82 11.35
CA GLN A 120 -18.51 -14.42 10.19
C GLN A 120 -17.33 -13.58 9.68
N TRP A 121 -17.40 -12.26 9.83
CA TRP A 121 -16.29 -11.36 9.50
C TRP A 121 -15.18 -11.43 10.54
N ASP A 122 -15.53 -11.41 11.83
CA ASP A 122 -14.59 -11.57 12.95
C ASP A 122 -13.83 -12.91 12.85
N ASP A 123 -14.50 -13.97 12.36
CA ASP A 123 -13.89 -15.28 12.22
C ASP A 123 -12.80 -15.34 11.14
N LEU A 124 -12.83 -14.47 10.11
CA LEU A 124 -11.89 -14.56 8.98
C LEU A 124 -10.42 -14.41 9.40
N VAL A 125 -10.17 -13.70 10.51
CA VAL A 125 -8.83 -13.48 11.08
C VAL A 125 -8.47 -14.52 12.17
N THR A 126 -9.30 -15.54 12.35
CA THR A 126 -9.11 -16.59 13.37
C THR A 126 -9.13 -17.99 12.74
N PRO A 127 -8.52 -18.99 13.37
CA PRO A 127 -8.58 -20.37 12.91
C PRO A 127 -9.89 -21.10 13.31
N ARG A 128 -10.97 -20.38 13.62
CA ARG A 128 -12.20 -20.99 14.19
C ARG A 128 -13.12 -21.62 13.16
N SER A 129 -13.18 -21.06 11.95
CA SER A 129 -14.12 -21.51 10.93
C SER A 129 -13.58 -21.29 9.51
N LEU A 130 -14.25 -20.45 8.72
CA LEU A 130 -13.73 -19.94 7.46
C LEU A 130 -12.74 -18.82 7.80
N GLY A 131 -11.50 -18.94 7.31
CA GLY A 131 -10.50 -17.92 7.55
C GLY A 131 -9.53 -17.74 6.40
N LEU A 132 -8.66 -16.76 6.58
CA LEU A 132 -7.66 -16.36 5.62
C LEU A 132 -6.29 -16.86 6.04
N ILE A 133 -5.52 -17.37 5.07
CA ILE A 133 -4.14 -17.82 5.26
C ILE A 133 -3.26 -17.12 4.24
N LEU A 134 -2.29 -16.34 4.70
CA LEU A 134 -1.30 -15.73 3.83
C LEU A 134 -0.46 -16.83 3.15
N LYS A 135 -0.58 -16.98 1.82
CA LYS A 135 0.19 -17.98 1.06
C LYS A 135 1.55 -17.44 0.66
N SER A 136 1.58 -16.20 0.19
CA SER A 136 2.79 -15.52 -0.23
C SER A 136 2.62 -14.01 -0.10
N ILE A 137 3.72 -13.32 0.18
CA ILE A 137 3.81 -11.87 0.17
C ILE A 137 5.12 -11.46 -0.48
N THR A 138 5.05 -10.51 -1.41
CA THR A 138 6.21 -9.86 -2.01
C THR A 138 6.21 -8.42 -1.53
N THR A 139 7.31 -7.99 -0.91
CA THR A 139 7.46 -6.62 -0.40
C THR A 139 8.57 -5.89 -1.14
N GLU A 140 8.25 -4.71 -1.66
CA GLU A 140 9.18 -3.80 -2.31
C GLU A 140 9.37 -2.55 -1.45
N TYR A 141 10.54 -2.42 -0.83
CA TYR A 141 10.94 -1.22 -0.11
C TYR A 141 11.40 -0.14 -1.08
N LYS A 142 10.82 1.06 -0.98
CA LYS A 142 11.13 2.21 -1.85
C LYS A 142 12.12 3.18 -1.21
N PHE A 143 12.08 3.33 0.12
CA PHE A 143 13.06 4.08 0.89
C PHE A 143 12.96 3.68 2.39
N PRO A 144 14.02 3.90 3.20
CA PRO A 144 13.98 3.63 4.63
C PRO A 144 13.10 4.65 5.36
N LEU A 145 12.24 4.18 6.25
CA LEU A 145 11.50 5.03 7.18
C LEU A 145 12.36 5.28 8.43
N GLU A 146 12.32 6.50 8.95
CA GLU A 146 13.12 6.93 10.11
C GLU A 146 12.22 7.47 11.22
N PHE A 147 12.63 7.30 12.47
CA PHE A 147 11.95 7.94 13.59
C PHE A 147 12.43 9.40 13.73
N PRO A 148 11.53 10.36 14.05
CA PRO A 148 10.08 10.22 14.20
C PRO A 148 9.34 10.43 12.87
N ASP A 149 8.60 9.42 12.41
CA ASP A 149 7.65 9.53 11.29
C ASP A 149 6.35 8.78 11.66
N HIS A 150 5.28 9.04 10.94
CA HIS A 150 4.01 8.33 11.05
C HIS A 150 3.69 7.67 9.71
N ILE A 151 2.97 6.56 9.75
CA ILE A 151 2.57 5.84 8.56
C ILE A 151 1.06 5.71 8.43
N THR A 152 0.62 5.71 7.18
CA THR A 152 -0.73 5.26 6.81
C THR A 152 -0.60 4.02 5.93
N VAL A 153 -1.34 2.96 6.28
CA VAL A 153 -1.38 1.70 5.54
C VAL A 153 -2.72 1.55 4.86
N LEU A 154 -2.70 1.33 3.53
CA LEU A 154 -3.88 1.17 2.70
C LEU A 154 -3.85 -0.19 2.02
N TYR A 155 -5.02 -0.77 1.81
CA TYR A 155 -5.18 -2.03 1.08
C TYR A 155 -6.13 -1.86 -0.11
N LYS A 156 -5.87 -2.60 -1.18
CA LYS A 156 -6.82 -2.77 -2.28
C LYS A 156 -6.84 -4.19 -2.81
N LEU A 157 -7.93 -4.57 -3.47
CA LEU A 157 -8.01 -5.80 -4.23
C LEU A 157 -7.34 -5.58 -5.59
N LEU A 158 -6.56 -6.56 -6.05
CA LEU A 158 -5.98 -6.53 -7.40
C LEU A 158 -6.97 -7.01 -8.47
N GLU A 159 -7.91 -7.88 -8.09
CA GLU A 159 -8.96 -8.42 -8.94
C GLU A 159 -10.25 -8.62 -8.15
N ALA A 160 -11.40 -8.54 -8.81
CA ALA A 160 -12.68 -8.84 -8.20
C ALA A 160 -12.79 -10.35 -7.95
N PRO A 161 -13.03 -10.81 -6.72
CA PRO A 161 -13.25 -12.24 -6.48
C PRO A 161 -14.60 -12.69 -7.07
N THR A 162 -14.66 -13.96 -7.42
CA THR A 162 -15.84 -14.70 -7.87
C THR A 162 -16.26 -15.75 -6.84
N ASN A 163 -17.38 -16.45 -7.07
CA ASN A 163 -17.83 -17.53 -6.17
C ASN A 163 -16.92 -18.76 -6.21
N GLU A 164 -16.05 -18.84 -7.22
CA GLU A 164 -15.07 -19.90 -7.42
C GLU A 164 -13.67 -19.49 -6.94
N SER A 165 -13.51 -18.23 -6.49
CA SER A 165 -12.22 -17.72 -6.03
C SER A 165 -11.82 -18.38 -4.72
N THR A 166 -10.63 -18.98 -4.73
CA THR A 166 -10.06 -19.71 -3.59
C THR A 166 -8.90 -18.96 -2.93
N SER A 167 -8.53 -17.80 -3.45
CA SER A 167 -7.66 -16.84 -2.78
C SER A 167 -8.01 -15.41 -3.17
N LEU A 168 -7.51 -14.46 -2.38
CA LEU A 168 -7.62 -13.03 -2.61
C LEU A 168 -6.22 -12.49 -2.89
N LYS A 169 -6.06 -11.77 -4.00
CA LYS A 169 -4.83 -11.03 -4.30
C LYS A 169 -5.01 -9.57 -3.89
N MET A 170 -4.21 -9.09 -2.96
CA MET A 170 -4.31 -7.72 -2.49
C MET A 170 -2.97 -6.99 -2.65
N GLU A 171 -3.07 -5.68 -2.72
CA GLU A 171 -1.92 -4.79 -2.67
C GLU A 171 -2.04 -3.89 -1.45
N ALA A 172 -0.99 -3.81 -0.66
CA ALA A 172 -0.87 -2.90 0.46
C ALA A 172 0.17 -1.81 0.16
N TRP A 173 -0.17 -0.57 0.51
CA TRP A 173 0.74 0.57 0.46
C TRP A 173 1.02 1.05 1.88
N ILE A 174 2.31 1.16 2.20
CA ILE A 174 2.79 1.82 3.42
C ILE A 174 3.31 3.19 3.00
N LEU A 175 2.63 4.24 3.47
CA LEU A 175 2.91 5.63 3.11
C LEU A 175 3.49 6.36 4.31
N SER A 176 4.57 7.11 4.09
CA SER A 176 5.09 8.06 5.07
C SER A 176 4.21 9.31 5.10
N GLU A 177 3.80 9.70 6.30
CA GLU A 177 3.09 10.96 6.56
C GLU A 177 4.05 12.15 6.44
N GLN A 178 5.28 12.05 6.95
CA GLN A 178 6.26 13.14 6.88
C GLN A 178 6.70 13.43 5.45
N TYR A 179 7.03 12.39 4.67
CA TYR A 179 7.55 12.54 3.31
C TYR A 179 6.47 12.56 2.24
N ARG A 180 5.20 12.29 2.60
CA ARG A 180 4.06 12.22 1.66
C ARG A 180 4.38 11.30 0.47
N ARG A 181 4.89 10.09 0.76
CA ARG A 181 5.44 9.19 -0.26
C ARG A 181 5.30 7.72 0.11
N LEU A 182 5.16 6.87 -0.91
CA LEU A 182 5.18 5.41 -0.79
C LEU A 182 6.53 4.91 -0.28
N ALA A 183 6.54 4.32 0.92
CA ALA A 183 7.70 3.74 1.58
C ALA A 183 7.86 2.25 1.25
N ALA A 184 6.77 1.50 1.24
CA ALA A 184 6.78 0.10 0.83
C ALA A 184 5.48 -0.29 0.11
N ARG A 185 5.62 -1.19 -0.86
CA ARG A 185 4.50 -1.84 -1.54
C ARG A 185 4.53 -3.32 -1.21
N CYS A 186 3.40 -3.88 -0.79
CA CYS A 186 3.26 -5.32 -0.58
C CYS A 186 2.23 -5.86 -1.56
N ILE A 187 2.51 -6.99 -2.20
CA ILE A 187 1.53 -7.77 -2.95
C ILE A 187 1.38 -9.09 -2.25
N ASP A 188 0.18 -9.42 -1.80
CA ASP A 188 -0.12 -10.68 -1.15
C ASP A 188 -1.06 -11.57 -1.98
N ASP A 189 -0.97 -12.87 -1.74
CA ASP A 189 -1.94 -13.87 -2.17
C ASP A 189 -2.39 -14.64 -0.93
N THR A 190 -3.66 -14.48 -0.58
CA THR A 190 -4.24 -14.96 0.67
C THR A 190 -5.26 -16.06 0.39
N ALA A 191 -4.97 -17.30 0.76
CA ALA A 191 -5.88 -18.43 0.62
C ALA A 191 -7.11 -18.27 1.49
N ILE A 192 -8.24 -18.73 0.97
CA ILE A 192 -9.46 -18.95 1.75
C ILE A 192 -9.44 -20.41 2.22
N TYR A 193 -9.52 -20.60 3.53
CA TYR A 193 -9.33 -21.90 4.17
C TYR A 193 -10.46 -22.20 5.15
N ASP A 194 -10.97 -23.42 5.10
CA ASP A 194 -11.88 -23.95 6.11
C ASP A 194 -11.04 -24.69 7.15
N TYR A 195 -10.90 -24.11 8.33
CA TYR A 195 -10.12 -24.70 9.42
C TYR A 195 -10.82 -25.91 10.06
N THR A 196 -12.14 -26.03 9.93
CA THR A 196 -12.88 -27.19 10.47
C THR A 196 -12.69 -28.42 9.59
N ALA A 197 -12.66 -28.22 8.27
CA ALA A 197 -12.47 -29.28 7.28
C ALA A 197 -11.00 -29.43 6.85
N ALA A 198 -10.09 -28.61 7.39
CA ALA A 198 -8.67 -28.54 7.05
C ALA A 198 -8.40 -28.55 5.53
N LYS A 199 -9.13 -27.72 4.77
CA LYS A 199 -8.99 -27.65 3.31
C LYS A 199 -9.19 -26.24 2.75
N LYS A 200 -8.58 -26.00 1.59
CA LYS A 200 -8.85 -24.79 0.79
C LYS A 200 -10.32 -24.77 0.37
N THR A 201 -10.92 -23.59 0.40
CA THR A 201 -12.33 -23.40 0.04
C THR A 201 -12.54 -22.06 -0.67
N VAL A 202 -13.81 -21.69 -0.89
CA VAL A 202 -14.23 -20.43 -1.50
C VAL A 202 -14.91 -19.53 -0.47
N LEU A 203 -15.05 -18.25 -0.79
CA LEU A 203 -15.82 -17.31 0.02
C LEU A 203 -17.32 -17.65 0.01
N ARG A 204 -18.03 -17.21 1.05
CA ARG A 204 -19.50 -17.25 1.04
C ARG A 204 -20.03 -16.22 0.04
N PRO A 205 -21.18 -16.46 -0.63
CA PRO A 205 -21.70 -15.56 -1.67
C PRO A 205 -21.82 -14.09 -1.24
N PHE A 206 -22.30 -13.82 -0.02
CA PHE A 206 -22.40 -12.45 0.48
C PHE A 206 -21.04 -11.76 0.66
N MET A 207 -19.98 -12.52 0.95
CA MET A 207 -18.62 -11.98 1.08
C MET A 207 -18.09 -11.62 -0.31
N VAL A 208 -18.33 -12.48 -1.31
CA VAL A 208 -17.98 -12.21 -2.72
C VAL A 208 -18.65 -10.92 -3.18
N GLU A 209 -19.96 -10.77 -2.95
CA GLU A 209 -20.72 -9.57 -3.29
C GLU A 209 -20.10 -8.31 -2.66
N LYS A 210 -19.72 -8.38 -1.37
CA LYS A 210 -19.09 -7.25 -0.67
C LYS A 210 -17.71 -6.90 -1.21
N PHE A 211 -16.89 -7.89 -1.53
CA PHE A 211 -15.59 -7.62 -2.15
C PHE A 211 -15.73 -7.08 -3.58
N GLN A 212 -16.70 -7.56 -4.36
CA GLN A 212 -17.00 -7.01 -5.68
C GLN A 212 -17.47 -5.55 -5.59
N GLN A 213 -18.36 -5.22 -4.64
CA GLN A 213 -18.76 -3.84 -4.35
C GLN A 213 -17.54 -2.98 -4.00
N THR A 214 -16.66 -3.48 -3.14
CA THR A 214 -15.42 -2.79 -2.74
C THR A 214 -14.50 -2.56 -3.94
N PHE A 215 -14.34 -3.55 -4.82
CA PHE A 215 -13.54 -3.42 -6.03
C PHE A 215 -14.12 -2.41 -7.02
N SER A 216 -15.45 -2.34 -7.16
CA SER A 216 -16.10 -1.29 -7.96
C SER A 216 -15.84 0.12 -7.40
N MET A 217 -15.88 0.26 -6.07
CA MET A 217 -15.52 1.53 -5.42
C MET A 217 -14.05 1.91 -5.67
N GLN A 218 -13.14 0.94 -5.65
CA GLN A 218 -11.71 1.15 -5.93
C GLN A 218 -11.49 1.65 -7.37
N GLN A 219 -12.16 1.06 -8.35
CA GLN A 219 -12.11 1.51 -9.75
C GLN A 219 -12.69 2.93 -9.93
N ALA A 220 -13.81 3.24 -9.27
CA ALA A 220 -14.40 4.57 -9.32
C ALA A 220 -13.45 5.63 -8.70
N ASN A 221 -12.82 5.30 -7.58
CA ASN A 221 -11.81 6.16 -6.95
C ASN A 221 -10.59 6.37 -7.84
N GLN A 222 -10.08 5.31 -8.45
CA GLN A 222 -8.95 5.38 -9.37
C GLN A 222 -9.21 6.41 -10.48
N LYS A 223 -10.36 6.31 -11.14
CA LYS A 223 -10.73 7.25 -12.20
C LYS A 223 -10.80 8.68 -11.65
N LYS A 224 -11.59 8.90 -10.60
CA LYS A 224 -11.80 10.22 -9.98
C LYS A 224 -10.48 10.91 -9.62
N TYR A 225 -9.61 10.20 -8.91
CA TYR A 225 -8.38 10.79 -8.37
C TYR A 225 -7.25 10.85 -9.39
N THR A 226 -7.27 10.00 -10.42
CA THR A 226 -6.39 10.18 -11.59
C THR A 226 -6.69 11.51 -12.28
N ASP A 227 -7.98 11.84 -12.46
CA ASP A 227 -8.39 13.09 -13.08
C ASP A 227 -8.01 14.30 -12.20
N GLN A 228 -8.23 14.20 -10.88
CA GLN A 228 -7.81 15.26 -9.94
C GLN A 228 -6.29 15.44 -9.89
N ALA A 229 -5.51 14.36 -9.94
CA ALA A 229 -4.05 14.44 -9.99
C ALA A 229 -3.57 15.12 -11.29
N LYS A 230 -4.17 14.80 -12.44
CA LYS A 230 -3.89 15.49 -13.71
C LYS A 230 -4.23 16.97 -13.65
N GLN A 231 -5.38 17.32 -13.08
CA GLN A 231 -5.79 18.72 -12.90
C GLN A 231 -4.81 19.49 -12.01
N ALA A 232 -4.35 18.90 -10.91
CA ALA A 232 -3.37 19.54 -10.02
C ALA A 232 -2.02 19.79 -10.73
N ILE A 233 -1.56 18.85 -11.56
CA ILE A 233 -0.34 19.01 -12.36
C ILE A 233 -0.53 20.10 -13.41
N GLU A 234 -1.64 20.10 -14.13
CA GLU A 234 -1.90 21.09 -15.18
C GLU A 234 -2.06 22.50 -14.59
N ALA A 235 -2.77 22.65 -13.47
CA ALA A 235 -2.91 23.93 -12.79
C ALA A 235 -1.56 24.52 -12.35
N ALA A 236 -0.62 23.68 -11.89
CA ALA A 236 0.74 24.14 -11.58
C ALA A 236 1.55 24.51 -12.83
N ARG A 237 1.33 23.79 -13.94
CA ARG A 237 1.95 24.08 -15.25
C ARG A 237 1.45 25.41 -15.83
N GLU A 238 0.14 25.62 -15.85
CA GLU A 238 -0.47 26.87 -16.31
C GLU A 238 0.00 28.05 -15.48
N LEU A 239 0.08 27.88 -14.15
CA LEU A 239 0.60 28.90 -13.25
C LEU A 239 2.05 29.25 -13.57
N GLN A 240 2.89 28.24 -13.84
CA GLN A 240 4.27 28.47 -14.26
C GLN A 240 4.34 29.26 -15.57
N ILE A 241 3.59 28.85 -16.60
CA ILE A 241 3.59 29.49 -17.93
C ILE A 241 3.10 30.94 -17.85
N LYS A 242 2.11 31.23 -17.00
CA LYS A 242 1.54 32.57 -16.86
C LYS A 242 2.52 33.59 -16.26
N TYR A 243 3.47 33.13 -15.45
CA TYR A 243 4.37 34.00 -14.68
C TYR A 243 5.87 33.76 -14.97
N THR A 244 6.20 33.02 -16.05
CA THR A 244 7.57 32.84 -16.56
C THR A 244 7.65 33.37 -17.98
#